data_AF-A0A2S7RVZ9-F1
#
_entry.id   AF-A0A2S7RVZ9-F1
#
_cell.length_a   1.000
_cell.length_b   1.000
_cell.length_c   1.000
_cell.angle_alpha   90.00
_cell.angle_beta   90.00
_cell.angle_gamma   90.00
#
_symmetry.space_group_name_H-M   'P 1'
#
loop_
_entity.id
_entity.type
_entity.pdbx_description
1 polymer ?
#
loop_
_entity_poly.entity_id
_entity_poly.type
_entity_poly.pdbx_seq_one_letter_code
_entity_poly.pdbx_strand_id
1 'polypeptide(L)'
;MKKIIIAASIAIIVSLAASLGLLDANFSFDDISDQEYQISLQKAVAILRDEYHEEKVSRIQFNQVNEEQSNKKMYEYIFHTPNRVITVNPISGKTMVVEESRQELGQLFHLKAIHQVKHPQTAMKEAVHKFGKHHGKAKSWEITTKSGQLYYCVAVDGTNHLEDVLISA
;
A
#
# COMPACT_ATOMS: atom_id res chain seq x y z
N MET A 1 29.82 15.47 -27.10
CA MET A 1 29.32 14.51 -26.07
C MET A 1 28.69 15.36 -24.97
N LYS A 2 27.41 15.29 -24.60
CA LYS A 2 26.59 14.17 -24.11
C LYS A 2 25.11 14.43 -24.46
N LYS A 3 24.36 13.41 -24.90
CA LYS A 3 22.90 13.51 -25.08
C LYS A 3 22.23 13.24 -23.73
N ILE A 4 21.53 14.23 -23.18
CA ILE A 4 20.70 14.08 -21.98
C ILE A 4 19.36 13.54 -22.47
N ILE A 5 19.12 12.25 -22.27
CA ILE A 5 17.81 11.65 -22.49
C ILE A 5 17.03 11.92 -21.21
N ILE A 6 16.11 12.88 -21.27
CA ILE A 6 15.09 13.08 -20.24
C ILE A 6 14.13 11.92 -20.39
N ALA A 7 14.24 10.93 -19.50
CA ALA A 7 13.27 9.84 -19.41
C ALA A 7 11.95 10.43 -18.90
N ALA A 8 10.97 10.59 -19.78
CA ALA A 8 9.63 10.99 -19.41
C ALA A 8 8.90 9.78 -18.83
N SER A 9 8.55 9.81 -17.54
CA SER A 9 7.67 8.81 -16.93
C SER A 9 6.25 8.99 -17.47
N ILE A 10 5.68 7.95 -18.06
CA ILE A 10 4.31 7.97 -18.58
C ILE A 10 3.42 7.30 -17.53
N ALA A 11 2.45 8.04 -16.98
CA ALA A 11 1.41 7.49 -16.12
C ALA A 11 0.24 7.05 -16.99
N ILE A 12 -0.11 5.75 -16.94
CA ILE A 12 -1.27 5.20 -17.65
C ILE A 12 -2.33 4.88 -16.60
N ILE A 13 -3.49 5.55 -16.71
CA ILE A 13 -4.66 5.23 -15.89
C ILE A 13 -5.42 4.12 -16.60
N VAL A 14 -5.46 2.93 -16.02
CA VAL A 14 -6.29 1.83 -16.51
C VAL A 14 -7.55 1.80 -15.65
N SER A 15 -8.65 2.30 -16.21
CA SER A 15 -9.96 2.30 -15.57
C SER A 15 -10.77 1.10 -16.04
N LEU A 16 -10.88 0.05 -15.22
CA LEU A 16 -11.89 -0.98 -15.41
C LEU A 16 -12.86 -1.02 -14.24
N ALA A 17 -14.14 -1.16 -14.60
CA ALA A 17 -15.28 -0.95 -13.74
C ALA A 17 -15.53 -2.16 -12.84
N ALA A 18 -15.06 -2.12 -11.59
CA ALA A 18 -15.78 -2.74 -10.50
C ALA A 18 -16.83 -1.72 -10.00
N SER A 19 -17.97 -1.64 -10.69
CA SER A 19 -19.13 -0.91 -10.20
C SER A 19 -19.69 -1.65 -8.99
N LEU A 20 -19.19 -1.33 -7.81
CA LEU A 20 -19.84 -1.67 -6.56
C LEU A 20 -20.06 -0.35 -5.83
N GLY A 21 -21.33 -0.10 -5.53
CA GLY A 21 -21.90 1.22 -5.24
C GLY A 21 -21.08 2.05 -4.27
N LEU A 22 -21.08 3.36 -4.54
CA LEU A 22 -20.67 4.42 -3.63
C LEU A 22 -21.50 4.31 -2.34
N LEU A 23 -21.02 3.53 -1.38
CA LEU A 23 -21.37 3.77 0.00
C LEU A 23 -20.46 4.90 0.45
N ASP A 24 -21.09 6.01 0.86
CA ASP A 24 -20.47 7.11 1.56
C ASP A 24 -19.99 6.57 2.92
N ALA A 25 -18.91 5.79 2.90
CA ALA A 25 -18.30 5.23 4.07
C ALA A 25 -17.61 6.38 4.78
N ASN A 26 -18.05 6.65 6.00
CA ASN A 26 -17.50 7.68 6.87
C ASN A 26 -16.13 7.18 7.38
N PHE A 27 -15.12 7.22 6.50
CA PHE A 27 -13.78 6.73 6.79
C PHE A 27 -13.15 7.61 7.89
N SER A 28 -12.84 7.00 9.04
CA SER A 28 -12.03 7.64 10.08
C SER A 28 -10.56 7.72 9.66
N PHE A 29 -10.18 8.71 8.86
CA PHE A 29 -8.80 8.87 8.38
C PHE A 29 -7.77 9.16 9.48
N ASP A 30 -8.18 9.12 10.74
CA ASP A 30 -7.37 9.34 11.91
C ASP A 30 -6.74 8.05 12.43
N ASP A 31 -7.43 6.91 12.40
CA ASP A 31 -6.85 5.60 12.67
C ASP A 31 -7.33 4.59 11.62
N ILE A 32 -6.41 4.14 10.77
CA ILE A 32 -6.73 3.21 9.68
C ILE A 32 -6.84 1.75 10.16
N SER A 33 -6.48 1.46 11.42
CA SER A 33 -6.53 0.08 11.96
C SER A 33 -7.94 -0.45 12.17
N ASP A 34 -8.91 0.43 12.35
CA ASP A 34 -10.34 0.11 12.52
C ASP A 34 -11.13 0.21 11.22
N GLN A 35 -10.45 0.42 10.09
CA GLN A 35 -11.09 0.50 8.79
C GLN A 35 -11.04 -0.81 8.03
N GLU A 36 -12.20 -1.23 7.53
CA GLU A 36 -12.30 -2.26 6.50
C GLU A 36 -12.51 -1.60 5.13
N TYR A 37 -11.61 -1.93 4.21
CA TYR A 37 -11.68 -1.45 2.83
C TYR A 37 -12.38 -2.47 1.94
N GLN A 38 -13.14 -1.98 0.97
CA GLN A 38 -13.89 -2.80 0.01
C GLN A 38 -12.98 -3.73 -0.81
N ILE A 39 -11.82 -3.19 -1.20
CA ILE A 39 -10.71 -3.93 -1.78
C ILE A 39 -9.74 -4.24 -0.65
N SER A 40 -9.72 -5.51 -0.23
CA SER A 40 -8.72 -6.02 0.70
C SER A 40 -7.36 -6.15 0.00
N LEU A 41 -6.27 -6.25 0.78
CA LEU A 41 -4.93 -6.52 0.24
C LEU A 41 -4.91 -7.77 -0.66
N GLN A 42 -5.62 -8.84 -0.28
CA GLN A 42 -5.69 -10.05 -1.09
C GLN A 42 -6.36 -9.81 -2.46
N LYS A 43 -7.42 -8.99 -2.51
CA LYS A 43 -8.05 -8.61 -3.77
C LYS A 43 -7.13 -7.71 -4.61
N ALA A 44 -6.43 -6.77 -3.99
CA ALA A 44 -5.45 -5.93 -4.68
C ALA A 44 -4.29 -6.75 -5.26
N VAL A 45 -3.80 -7.76 -4.54
CA VAL A 45 -2.79 -8.72 -5.04
C VAL A 45 -3.33 -9.53 -6.22
N ALA A 46 -4.61 -9.95 -6.17
CA ALA A 46 -5.23 -10.66 -7.29
C ALA A 46 -5.29 -9.77 -8.55
N ILE A 47 -5.65 -8.49 -8.43
CA ILE A 47 -5.61 -7.51 -9.53
C ILE A 47 -4.22 -7.47 -10.18
N LEU A 48 -3.16 -7.38 -9.37
CA LEU A 48 -1.78 -7.37 -9.88
C LEU A 48 -1.41 -8.62 -10.68
N ARG A 49 -1.79 -9.79 -10.19
CA ARG A 49 -1.50 -11.06 -10.85
C ARG A 49 -2.32 -11.25 -12.12
N ASP A 50 -3.62 -10.96 -12.04
CA ASP A 50 -4.58 -11.32 -13.05
C ASP A 50 -4.58 -10.30 -14.21
N GLU A 51 -4.38 -9.01 -13.92
CA GLU A 51 -4.42 -7.94 -14.93
C GLU A 51 -3.02 -7.51 -15.42
N TYR A 52 -2.02 -7.53 -14.53
CA TYR A 52 -0.66 -7.04 -14.84
C TYR A 52 0.37 -8.15 -14.97
N HIS A 53 -0.02 -9.40 -14.69
CA HIS A 53 0.86 -10.58 -14.71
C HIS A 53 2.09 -10.44 -13.82
N GLU A 54 1.97 -9.65 -12.75
CA GLU A 54 3.02 -9.49 -11.76
C GLU A 54 3.03 -10.69 -10.81
N GLU A 55 4.23 -11.24 -10.56
CA GLU A 55 4.41 -12.34 -9.61
C GLU A 55 5.19 -11.93 -8.35
N LYS A 56 5.94 -10.82 -8.44
CA LYS A 56 6.91 -10.40 -7.43
C LYS A 56 6.85 -8.90 -7.23
N VAL A 57 7.08 -8.50 -5.99
CA VAL A 57 7.21 -7.10 -5.58
C VAL A 57 8.36 -6.98 -4.59
N SER A 58 8.96 -5.80 -4.50
CA SER A 58 9.97 -5.48 -3.49
C SER A 58 9.33 -4.99 -2.19
N ARG A 59 8.19 -4.31 -2.28
CA ARG A 59 7.39 -3.84 -1.16
C ARG A 59 5.94 -3.60 -1.58
N ILE A 60 5.05 -3.67 -0.60
CA ILE A 60 3.64 -3.27 -0.73
C ILE A 60 3.37 -2.23 0.35
N GLN A 61 2.90 -1.05 -0.01
CA GLN A 61 2.59 0.01 0.94
C GLN A 61 1.11 0.33 0.93
N PHE A 62 0.64 0.90 2.04
CA PHE A 62 -0.68 1.49 2.15
C PHE A 62 -0.55 2.87 2.78
N ASN A 63 -0.63 3.89 1.93
CA ASN A 63 -0.30 5.27 2.29
C ASN A 63 -1.40 6.22 1.88
N GLN A 64 -1.51 7.33 2.61
CA GLN A 64 -2.33 8.45 2.19
C GLN A 64 -1.73 9.09 0.94
N VAL A 65 -2.55 9.31 -0.08
CA VAL A 65 -2.22 10.10 -1.26
C VAL A 65 -2.95 11.44 -1.18
N ASN A 66 -2.27 12.51 -1.57
CA ASN A 66 -2.88 13.83 -1.70
C ASN A 66 -3.44 13.97 -3.12
N GLU A 67 -4.76 13.97 -3.27
CA GLU A 67 -5.35 14.51 -4.49
C GLU A 67 -5.34 16.04 -4.40
N GLU A 68 -4.55 16.71 -5.25
CA GLU A 68 -4.47 18.18 -5.28
C GLU A 68 -5.82 18.87 -5.50
N GLN A 69 -6.82 18.13 -5.99
CA GLN A 69 -8.14 18.63 -6.38
C GLN A 69 -9.26 18.30 -5.38
N SER A 70 -9.01 17.45 -4.38
CA SER A 70 -10.03 17.09 -3.39
C SER A 70 -9.48 17.21 -1.96
N ASN A 71 -10.20 17.93 -1.09
CA ASN A 71 -9.90 17.96 0.36
C ASN A 71 -10.17 16.60 1.04
N LYS A 72 -10.37 15.53 0.28
CA LYS A 72 -10.62 14.18 0.78
C LYS A 72 -9.29 13.45 0.86
N LYS A 73 -8.92 13.03 2.06
CA LYS A 73 -7.83 12.08 2.25
C LYS A 73 -8.21 10.79 1.51
N MET A 74 -7.35 10.32 0.61
CA MET A 74 -7.49 9.00 -0.01
C MET A 74 -6.27 8.16 0.34
N TYR A 75 -6.46 6.85 0.34
CA TYR A 75 -5.38 5.88 0.55
C TYR A 75 -5.25 5.02 -0.70
N GLU A 76 -4.06 4.51 -0.94
CA GLU A 76 -3.80 3.56 -2.03
C GLU A 76 -2.94 2.41 -1.54
N TYR A 77 -3.20 1.20 -2.07
CA TYR A 77 -2.17 0.17 -2.09
C TYR A 77 -1.16 0.54 -3.16
N ILE A 78 0.14 0.54 -2.83
CA ILE A 78 1.22 0.89 -3.75
C ILE A 78 2.14 -0.32 -3.85
N PHE A 79 2.26 -0.88 -5.05
CA PHE A 79 3.05 -2.06 -5.33
C PHE A 79 4.29 -1.70 -6.14
N HIS A 80 5.46 -2.01 -5.59
CA HIS A 80 6.74 -1.79 -6.25
C HIS A 80 7.19 -3.08 -6.95
N THR A 81 6.83 -3.20 -8.21
CA THR A 81 7.22 -4.33 -9.08
C THR A 81 8.62 -4.09 -9.65
N PRO A 82 9.25 -5.08 -10.32
CA PRO A 82 10.58 -4.87 -10.90
C PRO A 82 10.69 -3.74 -11.93
N ASN A 83 9.61 -3.41 -12.64
CA ASN A 83 9.66 -2.49 -13.78
C ASN A 83 8.79 -1.23 -13.61
N ARG A 84 7.82 -1.27 -12.69
CA ARG A 84 6.77 -0.25 -12.58
C ARG A 84 6.19 -0.19 -11.18
N VAL A 85 5.60 0.95 -10.86
CA VAL A 85 4.72 1.10 -9.70
C VAL A 85 3.29 0.94 -10.16
N ILE A 86 2.55 0.08 -9.47
CA ILE A 86 1.12 -0.10 -9.69
C ILE A 86 0.43 0.31 -8.40
N THR A 87 -0.49 1.27 -8.48
CA THR A 87 -1.35 1.62 -7.34
C THR A 87 -2.75 1.05 -7.53
N VAL A 88 -3.41 0.71 -6.43
CA VAL A 88 -4.79 0.20 -6.40
C VAL A 88 -5.58 0.98 -5.37
N ASN A 89 -6.67 1.61 -5.80
CA ASN A 89 -7.58 2.31 -4.92
C ASN A 89 -8.38 1.31 -4.06
N PRO A 90 -8.34 1.41 -2.73
CA PRO A 90 -8.91 0.42 -1.82
C PRO A 90 -10.45 0.44 -1.75
N ILE A 91 -11.08 1.46 -2.35
CA ILE A 91 -12.54 1.59 -2.42
C ILE A 91 -13.02 1.06 -3.77
N SER A 92 -12.52 1.65 -4.85
CA SER A 92 -13.01 1.39 -6.21
C SER A 92 -12.28 0.27 -6.95
N GLY A 93 -11.11 -0.16 -6.50
CA GLY A 93 -10.24 -1.10 -7.22
C GLY A 93 -9.55 -0.50 -8.45
N LYS A 94 -9.76 0.79 -8.75
CA LYS A 94 -9.10 1.46 -9.87
C LYS A 94 -7.59 1.44 -9.69
N THR A 95 -6.91 1.26 -10.82
CA THR A 95 -5.46 1.09 -10.88
C THR A 95 -4.79 2.23 -11.64
N MET A 96 -3.61 2.64 -11.19
CA MET A 96 -2.72 3.54 -11.91
C MET A 96 -1.35 2.90 -12.06
N VAL A 97 -0.75 3.05 -13.24
CA VAL A 97 0.60 2.53 -13.52
C VAL A 97 1.53 3.70 -13.77
N VAL A 98 2.66 3.68 -13.07
CA VAL A 98 3.79 4.59 -13.32
C VAL A 98 4.98 3.72 -13.73
N GLU A 99 5.38 3.84 -15.00
CA GLU A 99 6.60 3.21 -15.50
C GLU A 99 7.81 3.92 -14.89
N GLU A 100 8.65 3.18 -14.15
CA GLU A 100 9.85 3.73 -13.50
C GLU A 100 11.10 3.06 -14.05
N SER A 101 11.86 3.81 -14.86
CA SER A 101 13.02 3.25 -15.58
C SER A 101 14.18 2.79 -14.70
N ARG A 102 14.22 3.16 -13.40
CA ARG A 102 15.22 2.75 -12.40
C ARG A 102 14.68 2.87 -10.99
N GLN A 103 14.18 1.76 -10.42
CA GLN A 103 13.99 1.64 -8.98
C GLN A 103 15.20 0.98 -8.33
N GLU A 104 15.68 1.55 -7.22
CA GLU A 104 16.44 0.76 -6.25
C GLU A 104 15.46 -0.23 -5.60
N LEU A 105 15.37 -1.41 -6.18
CA LEU A 105 14.50 -2.46 -5.68
C LEU A 105 15.12 -3.07 -4.42
N GLY A 106 14.35 -3.08 -3.33
CA GLY A 106 14.62 -3.94 -2.19
C GLY A 106 14.55 -5.42 -2.57
N GLN A 107 14.72 -6.30 -1.58
CA GLN A 107 14.60 -7.73 -1.80
C GLN A 107 13.20 -8.10 -2.30
N LEU A 108 13.12 -8.72 -3.48
CA LEU A 108 11.86 -9.18 -4.06
C LEU A 108 11.29 -10.37 -3.28
N PHE A 109 9.98 -10.38 -3.10
CA PHE A 109 9.21 -11.51 -2.60
C PHE A 109 8.02 -11.82 -3.53
N HIS A 110 7.57 -13.07 -3.51
CA HIS A 110 6.46 -13.50 -4.35
C HIS A 110 5.12 -13.04 -3.76
N LEU A 111 4.24 -12.53 -4.61
CA LEU A 111 2.88 -12.11 -4.23
C LEU A 111 2.06 -13.24 -3.61
N LYS A 112 2.32 -14.50 -3.97
CA LYS A 112 1.67 -15.66 -3.35
C LYS A 112 1.90 -15.75 -1.83
N ALA A 113 3.00 -15.19 -1.32
CA ALA A 113 3.30 -15.18 0.11
C ALA A 113 2.27 -14.34 0.89
N ILE A 114 1.62 -13.38 0.24
CA ILE A 114 0.59 -12.52 0.87
C ILE A 114 -0.69 -13.30 1.24
N HIS A 115 -0.90 -14.50 0.70
CA HIS A 115 -2.00 -15.35 1.17
C HIS A 115 -1.73 -15.96 2.55
N GLN A 116 -0.48 -15.95 3.02
CA GLN A 116 -0.05 -16.55 4.29
C GLN A 116 0.21 -15.51 5.38
N VAL A 117 0.23 -14.22 5.03
CA VAL A 117 0.42 -13.15 6.02
C VAL A 117 -0.89 -12.82 6.72
N LYS A 118 -0.79 -12.28 7.93
CA LYS A 118 -1.89 -11.72 8.70
C LYS A 118 -2.62 -10.64 7.90
N HIS A 119 -3.88 -10.40 8.23
CA HIS A 119 -4.59 -9.25 7.68
C HIS A 119 -3.94 -7.94 8.17
N PRO A 120 -3.84 -6.89 7.33
CA PRO A 120 -3.24 -5.61 7.73
C PRO A 120 -3.87 -5.01 8.99
N GLN A 121 -5.19 -5.13 9.18
CA GLN A 121 -5.89 -4.67 10.38
C GLN A 121 -5.37 -5.35 11.64
N THR A 122 -5.11 -6.66 11.59
CA THR A 122 -4.53 -7.41 12.71
C THR A 122 -3.12 -6.90 13.02
N ALA A 123 -2.27 -6.74 12.01
CA ALA A 123 -0.90 -6.24 12.20
C ALA A 123 -0.88 -4.81 12.76
N MET A 124 -1.77 -3.93 12.28
CA MET A 124 -1.88 -2.56 12.79
C MET A 124 -2.35 -2.53 14.25
N LYS A 125 -3.33 -3.35 14.62
CA LYS A 125 -3.79 -3.45 16.03
C LYS A 125 -2.69 -3.98 16.94
N GLU A 126 -1.93 -4.98 16.49
CA GLU A 126 -0.74 -5.45 17.21
C GLU A 126 0.32 -4.36 17.35
N ALA A 127 0.56 -3.56 16.30
CA ALA A 127 1.49 -2.44 16.33
C ALA A 127 1.08 -1.36 17.34
N VAL A 128 -0.18 -0.93 17.30
CA VAL A 128 -0.74 0.06 18.25
C VAL A 128 -0.66 -0.46 19.69
N HIS A 129 -0.96 -1.75 19.91
CA HIS A 129 -0.82 -2.36 21.23
C HIS A 129 0.64 -2.39 21.71
N LYS A 130 1.57 -2.79 20.84
CA LYS A 130 3.02 -2.86 21.13
C LYS A 130 3.64 -1.49 21.40
N PHE A 131 3.14 -0.44 20.75
CA PHE A 131 3.56 0.94 20.99
C PHE A 131 3.22 1.43 22.41
N GLY A 132 2.25 0.81 23.10
CA GLY A 132 2.05 0.99 24.54
C GLY A 132 1.41 2.32 24.98
N LYS A 133 0.92 3.15 24.05
CA LYS A 133 0.18 4.39 24.38
C LYS A 133 -1.31 4.20 24.12
N HIS A 134 -2.15 4.54 25.11
CA HIS A 134 -3.62 4.46 25.06
C HIS A 134 -4.29 5.26 23.92
N HIS A 135 -3.52 6.01 23.11
CA HIS A 135 -3.98 6.84 22.00
C HIS A 135 -3.15 6.67 20.72
N GLY A 136 -2.36 5.60 20.60
CA GLY A 136 -1.64 5.31 19.36
C GLY A 136 -2.62 5.06 18.21
N LYS A 137 -2.34 5.63 17.04
CA LYS A 137 -3.18 5.46 15.85
C LYS A 137 -2.35 5.00 14.67
N ALA A 138 -2.76 3.94 14.00
CA ALA A 138 -2.07 3.53 12.78
C ALA A 138 -2.37 4.55 11.66
N LYS A 139 -1.32 4.99 10.95
CA LYS A 139 -1.43 5.97 9.85
C LYS A 139 -1.06 5.39 8.50
N SER A 140 -0.18 4.42 8.45
CA SER A 140 0.22 3.71 7.23
C SER A 140 0.87 2.38 7.59
N TRP A 141 1.05 1.53 6.58
CA TRP A 141 1.84 0.32 6.72
C TRP A 141 2.57 -0.04 5.43
N GLU A 142 3.66 -0.80 5.59
CA GLU A 142 4.42 -1.41 4.51
C GLU A 142 4.67 -2.88 4.82
N ILE A 143 4.56 -3.76 3.81
CA ILE A 143 5.10 -5.10 3.84
C ILE A 143 6.41 -5.12 3.08
N THR A 144 7.48 -5.53 3.76
CA THR A 144 8.82 -5.67 3.19
C THR A 144 9.53 -6.91 3.72
N THR A 145 10.62 -7.30 3.08
CA THR A 145 11.44 -8.43 3.53
C THR A 145 12.62 -7.94 4.36
N LYS A 146 12.81 -8.52 5.55
CA LYS A 146 13.99 -8.33 6.40
C LYS A 146 14.58 -9.68 6.73
N SER A 147 15.83 -9.91 6.36
CA SER A 147 16.53 -11.19 6.58
C SER A 147 15.77 -12.41 6.04
N GLY A 148 15.10 -12.26 4.89
CA GLY A 148 14.33 -13.33 4.25
C GLY A 148 12.93 -13.59 4.82
N GLN A 149 12.49 -12.83 5.83
CA GLN A 149 11.16 -12.92 6.42
C GLN A 149 10.34 -11.65 6.11
N LEU A 150 9.02 -11.81 5.96
CA LEU A 150 8.12 -10.69 5.74
C LEU A 150 7.74 -10.02 7.06
N TYR A 151 7.76 -8.69 7.06
CA TYR A 151 7.34 -7.87 8.18
C TYR A 151 6.38 -6.79 7.71
N TYR A 152 5.39 -6.49 8.55
CA TYR A 152 4.72 -5.20 8.54
C TYR A 152 5.59 -4.18 9.26
N CYS A 153 5.85 -3.05 8.60
CA CYS A 153 6.30 -1.83 9.23
C CYS A 153 5.09 -0.89 9.31
N VAL A 154 4.56 -0.69 10.52
CA VAL A 154 3.35 0.13 10.74
C VAL A 154 3.77 1.46 11.35
N ALA A 155 3.42 2.57 10.70
CA ALA A 155 3.63 3.89 11.26
C ALA A 155 2.50 4.19 12.26
N VAL A 156 2.86 4.29 13.55
CA VAL A 156 1.93 4.56 14.65
C VAL A 156 2.17 5.99 15.15
N ASP A 157 1.13 6.82 15.04
CA ASP A 157 1.13 8.18 15.54
C ASP A 157 0.73 8.19 17.01
N GLY A 158 1.65 8.64 17.87
CA GLY A 158 1.40 8.86 19.28
C GLY A 158 1.34 10.35 19.63
N THR A 159 1.16 10.67 20.91
CA THR A 159 0.98 12.06 21.39
C THR A 159 2.11 13.03 20.99
N ASN A 160 3.34 12.53 20.79
CA ASN A 160 4.52 13.38 20.62
C ASN A 160 5.37 13.09 19.36
N HIS A 161 5.14 11.97 18.66
CA HIS A 161 5.89 11.58 17.46
C HIS A 161 5.24 10.38 16.77
N LEU A 162 5.56 10.23 15.49
CA LEU A 162 5.32 9.04 14.67
C LEU A 162 6.44 8.03 14.91
N GLU A 163 6.11 6.76 15.15
CA GLU A 163 7.08 5.67 15.31
C GLU A 163 6.74 4.50 14.38
N ASP A 164 7.76 3.93 13.75
CA ASP A 164 7.64 2.73 12.94
C ASP A 164 7.75 1.47 13.81
N VAL A 165 6.65 0.71 13.90
CA VAL A 165 6.57 -0.51 14.69
C VAL A 165 6.60 -1.73 13.78
N LEU A 166 7.61 -2.59 13.98
CA LEU A 166 7.75 -3.84 13.24
C LEU A 166 6.94 -4.98 13.86
N ILE A 167 6.14 -5.63 13.01
CA ILE A 167 5.29 -6.79 13.30
C ILE A 167 5.59 -7.88 12.27
N SER A 168 5.72 -9.13 12.70
CA SER A 168 5.85 -10.25 11.76
C SER A 168 4.61 -10.31 10.89
N ALA A 169 4.82 -10.39 9.57
CA ALA A 169 3.72 -10.58 8.63
C ALA A 169 3.05 -11.93 8.81
#